data_AF-A0A5A7R9K2-F1
#
_entry.id   AF-A0A5A7R9K2-F1
#
_cell.length_a   1.000
_cell.length_b   1.000
_cell.length_c   1.000
_cell.angle_alpha   90.00
_cell.angle_beta   90.00
_cell.angle_gamma   90.00
#
_symmetry.space_group_name_H-M   'P 1'
#
loop_
_entity.id
_entity.type
_entity.pdbx_description
1 polymer ?
#
loop_
_entity_poly.entity_id
_entity_poly.type
_entity_poly.pdbx_seq_one_letter_code
_entity_poly.pdbx_strand_id
1 'polypeptide(L)'
;EKKKEKQNQRKMVKAPEDEHPVKAFGWAARDTSGILAPFHFSRRATGEKDVKLKILYCGVCHSDLHSVKNETGRVTYPVLPGHEIAGIVTEVGSGVTKVKVGDQVGVGCMAGSCRTCASCKDDLENQCPNMVLTYRSKYFDGTPTYGGYSDIMVCDEHFVVRWPTGMPLDAGCPLLCAGITTYSPMKFFGLDKPGISLGVVGLGGLGHVAVKFAKAFGAKVTVISTNPDKKEEAIKSLGADSFLVSHDQDQMMETQEMMDFAAKHNITADIEVIPMDYINEAMERLEKADVKYRFVIDIAGSLKNA
;
A
#
# COMPACT_ATOMS: atom_id res chain seq x y z
N GLU A 1 16.60 -52.27 22.70
CA GLU A 1 17.00 -52.14 21.28
C GLU A 1 15.94 -51.75 20.24
N LYS A 2 14.65 -51.51 20.53
CA LYS A 2 13.73 -51.01 19.46
C LYS A 2 12.68 -49.97 19.85
N LYS A 3 12.89 -49.17 20.92
CA LYS A 3 11.85 -48.20 21.38
C LYS A 3 12.32 -46.87 21.97
N LYS A 4 13.53 -46.37 21.69
CA LYS A 4 13.94 -44.99 22.08
C LYS A 4 14.80 -44.26 21.04
N GLU A 5 14.58 -44.55 19.76
CA GLU A 5 15.28 -43.91 18.62
C GLU A 5 14.31 -43.06 17.77
N LYS A 6 13.29 -42.47 18.41
CA LYS A 6 12.24 -41.65 17.76
C LYS A 6 12.00 -40.32 18.49
N GLN A 7 13.05 -39.64 18.92
CA GLN A 7 12.94 -38.25 19.40
C GLN A 7 14.11 -37.41 18.87
N ASN A 8 13.77 -36.27 18.27
CA ASN A 8 14.62 -35.20 17.75
C ASN A 8 15.32 -35.41 16.39
N GLN A 9 14.53 -35.51 15.31
CA GLN A 9 14.89 -34.74 14.10
C GLN A 9 14.38 -33.31 14.28
N ARG A 10 15.11 -32.49 15.05
CA ARG A 10 15.01 -31.03 14.88
C ARG A 10 15.50 -30.76 13.46
N LYS A 11 14.61 -30.36 12.53
CA LYS A 11 15.04 -29.79 11.25
C LYS A 11 16.05 -28.69 11.58
N MET A 12 17.33 -28.92 11.26
CA MET A 12 18.35 -27.89 11.41
C MET A 12 17.93 -26.72 10.53
N VAL A 13 17.69 -25.57 11.14
CA VAL A 13 17.41 -24.33 10.42
C VAL A 13 18.68 -24.01 9.63
N LYS A 14 18.59 -24.03 8.30
CA LYS A 14 19.72 -23.67 7.45
C LYS A 14 20.07 -22.20 7.68
N ALA A 15 21.35 -21.86 7.60
CA ALA A 15 21.76 -20.46 7.58
C ALA A 15 21.16 -19.76 6.35
N PRO A 16 20.78 -18.47 6.43
CA PRO A 16 20.17 -17.76 5.30
C PRO A 16 21.01 -17.77 4.01
N GLU A 17 22.33 -17.84 4.15
CA GLU A 17 23.28 -17.97 3.04
C GLU A 17 23.20 -19.32 2.31
N ASP A 18 22.76 -20.39 2.97
CA ASP A 18 22.73 -21.76 2.44
C ASP A 18 21.29 -22.28 2.23
N GLU A 19 20.30 -21.43 2.43
CA GLU A 19 18.89 -21.77 2.27
C GLU A 19 18.55 -22.07 0.80
N HIS A 20 19.16 -21.34 -0.13
CA HIS A 20 18.94 -21.38 -1.57
C HIS A 20 20.24 -21.34 -2.39
N PRO A 21 20.22 -21.70 -3.69
CA PRO A 21 21.45 -21.81 -4.49
C PRO A 21 22.04 -20.47 -4.97
N VAL A 22 21.25 -19.41 -5.13
CA VAL A 22 21.75 -18.13 -5.68
C VAL A 22 22.15 -17.22 -4.53
N LYS A 23 23.44 -16.96 -4.37
CA LYS A 23 23.95 -16.04 -3.33
C LYS A 23 23.48 -14.61 -3.61
N ALA A 24 23.13 -13.90 -2.56
CA ALA A 24 22.65 -12.53 -2.60
C ALA A 24 23.20 -11.74 -1.41
N PHE A 25 23.25 -10.42 -1.56
CA PHE A 25 23.76 -9.51 -0.55
C PHE A 25 22.80 -8.34 -0.34
N GLY A 26 22.65 -7.90 0.90
CA GLY A 26 21.82 -6.75 1.23
C GLY A 26 22.01 -6.27 2.66
N TRP A 27 21.07 -5.45 3.12
CA TRP A 27 21.11 -4.83 4.45
C TRP A 27 19.86 -5.19 5.25
N ALA A 28 20.06 -5.83 6.39
CA ALA A 28 18.99 -6.34 7.23
C ALA A 28 19.11 -5.85 8.68
N ALA A 29 17.97 -5.70 9.34
CA ALA A 29 17.90 -5.53 10.79
C ALA A 29 17.84 -6.91 11.46
N ARG A 30 18.43 -7.02 12.66
CA ARG A 30 18.51 -8.27 13.42
C ARG A 30 17.76 -8.22 14.75
N ASP A 31 17.33 -7.03 15.16
CA ASP A 31 16.61 -6.77 16.39
C ASP A 31 15.79 -5.48 16.28
N THR A 32 15.08 -5.14 17.36
CA THR A 32 14.15 -4.00 17.45
C THR A 32 14.82 -2.62 17.45
N SER A 33 16.15 -2.53 17.47
CA SER A 33 16.82 -1.24 17.21
C SER A 33 16.55 -0.73 15.80
N GLY A 34 16.28 -1.66 14.87
CA GLY A 34 16.09 -1.37 13.45
C GLY A 34 17.35 -0.93 12.73
N ILE A 35 18.53 -1.09 13.35
CA ILE A 35 19.81 -0.79 12.70
C ILE A 35 20.04 -1.82 11.59
N LEU A 36 20.15 -1.32 10.37
CA LEU A 36 20.47 -2.11 9.20
C LEU A 36 21.98 -2.33 9.12
N ALA A 37 22.39 -3.57 8.87
CA ALA A 37 23.79 -3.94 8.67
C ALA A 37 23.93 -4.93 7.51
N PRO A 38 25.14 -5.06 6.90
CA PRO A 38 25.41 -6.04 5.88
C PRO A 38 24.94 -7.46 6.22
N PHE A 39 24.33 -8.11 5.24
CA PHE A 39 23.71 -9.42 5.39
C PHE A 39 23.88 -10.22 4.10
N HIS A 40 24.53 -11.38 4.24
CA HIS A 40 24.65 -12.36 3.18
C HIS A 40 23.52 -13.36 3.32
N PHE A 41 22.88 -13.68 2.20
CA PHE A 41 21.78 -14.62 2.15
C PHE A 41 21.74 -15.29 0.78
N SER A 42 20.65 -16.02 0.52
CA SER A 42 20.45 -16.67 -0.76
C SER A 42 18.99 -16.56 -1.22
N ARG A 43 18.79 -16.59 -2.54
CA ARG A 43 17.49 -16.61 -3.21
C ARG A 43 17.35 -17.88 -4.04
N ARG A 44 16.09 -18.33 -4.21
CA ARG A 44 15.76 -19.47 -5.07
C ARG A 44 16.34 -19.30 -6.48
N ALA A 45 16.63 -20.41 -7.14
CA ALA A 45 16.92 -20.39 -8.57
C ALA A 45 15.71 -19.86 -9.35
N THR A 46 15.93 -19.30 -10.55
CA THR A 46 14.85 -18.83 -11.42
C THR A 46 14.02 -20.03 -11.89
N GLY A 47 12.85 -20.22 -11.28
CA GLY A 47 11.89 -21.23 -11.71
C GLY A 47 11.26 -20.89 -13.06
N GLU A 48 10.43 -21.80 -13.59
CA GLU A 48 9.81 -21.68 -14.92
C GLU A 48 9.04 -20.35 -15.12
N LYS A 49 8.42 -19.83 -14.06
CA LYS A 49 7.61 -18.60 -14.06
C LYS A 49 8.30 -17.41 -13.37
N ASP A 50 9.54 -17.58 -12.95
CA ASP A 50 10.27 -16.54 -12.23
C ASP A 50 11.03 -15.61 -13.17
N VAL A 51 11.20 -14.38 -12.70
CA VAL A 51 12.06 -13.35 -13.28
C VAL A 51 13.11 -12.99 -12.23
N LYS A 52 14.39 -13.07 -12.61
CA LYS A 52 15.50 -12.55 -11.82
C LYS A 52 15.88 -11.17 -12.34
N LEU A 53 15.90 -10.18 -11.46
CA LEU A 53 16.38 -8.83 -11.78
C LEU A 53 17.57 -8.43 -10.92
N LYS A 54 18.45 -7.62 -11.51
CA LYS A 54 19.41 -6.79 -10.78
C LYS A 54 18.66 -5.56 -10.29
N ILE A 55 18.70 -5.31 -8.99
CA ILE A 55 18.06 -4.14 -8.40
C ILE A 55 18.93 -2.92 -8.69
N LEU A 56 18.32 -1.85 -9.18
CA LEU A 56 18.99 -0.56 -9.42
C LEU A 56 18.56 0.50 -8.41
N TYR A 57 17.25 0.52 -8.09
CA TYR A 57 16.68 1.43 -7.12
C TYR A 57 15.71 0.68 -6.21
N CYS A 58 15.72 1.05 -4.93
CA CYS A 58 14.67 0.65 -4.01
C CYS A 58 14.21 1.88 -3.22
N GLY A 59 12.91 2.15 -3.25
CA GLY A 59 12.31 3.24 -2.48
C GLY A 59 12.24 2.91 -0.99
N VAL A 60 12.19 3.95 -0.16
CA VAL A 60 12.12 3.85 1.30
C VAL A 60 10.73 4.27 1.75
N CYS A 61 9.98 3.34 2.31
CA CYS A 61 8.62 3.54 2.77
C CYS A 61 8.53 3.50 4.30
N HIS A 62 7.54 4.18 4.88
CA HIS A 62 7.30 4.13 6.33
C HIS A 62 7.06 2.69 6.82
N SER A 63 6.47 1.83 5.98
CA SER A 63 6.29 0.42 6.30
C SER A 63 7.62 -0.32 6.50
N ASP A 64 8.72 0.11 5.86
CA ASP A 64 10.05 -0.43 6.11
C ASP A 64 10.52 -0.08 7.52
N LEU A 65 10.35 1.19 7.92
CA LEU A 65 10.68 1.68 9.26
C LEU A 65 9.91 0.94 10.36
N HIS A 66 8.58 0.85 10.21
CA HIS A 66 7.73 0.13 11.16
C HIS A 66 8.12 -1.36 11.28
N SER A 67 8.60 -1.95 10.18
CA SER A 67 9.01 -3.35 10.16
C SER A 67 10.35 -3.56 10.85
N VAL A 68 11.37 -2.74 10.56
CA VAL A 68 12.70 -2.90 11.20
C VAL A 68 12.69 -2.59 12.69
N LYS A 69 11.71 -1.81 13.17
CA LYS A 69 11.51 -1.54 14.61
C LYS A 69 10.52 -2.49 15.29
N ASN A 70 9.90 -3.40 14.53
CA ASN A 70 8.85 -4.30 15.00
C ASN A 70 7.70 -3.60 15.76
N GLU A 71 7.26 -2.43 15.30
CA GLU A 71 6.24 -1.63 16.00
C GLU A 71 4.87 -2.33 16.05
N THR A 72 4.64 -3.32 15.18
CA THR A 72 3.42 -4.15 15.19
C THR A 72 3.54 -5.43 16.02
N GLY A 73 4.74 -5.74 16.55
CA GLY A 73 5.02 -6.96 17.31
C GLY A 73 4.98 -8.27 16.49
N ARG A 74 4.91 -8.21 15.15
CA ARG A 74 4.68 -9.36 14.26
C ARG A 74 5.86 -9.70 13.33
N VAL A 75 7.00 -9.02 13.48
CA VAL A 75 8.17 -9.20 12.61
C VAL A 75 9.10 -10.28 13.15
N THR A 76 9.55 -11.18 12.28
CA THR A 76 10.60 -12.15 12.57
C THR A 76 11.92 -11.67 11.97
N TYR A 77 12.98 -11.67 12.78
CA TYR A 77 14.33 -11.28 12.34
C TYR A 77 15.15 -12.50 11.86
N PRO A 78 16.14 -12.31 10.96
CA PRO A 78 16.51 -11.05 10.31
C PRO A 78 15.44 -10.57 9.32
N VAL A 79 15.24 -9.26 9.24
CA VAL A 79 14.33 -8.63 8.26
C VAL A 79 15.12 -7.75 7.31
N LEU A 80 15.00 -8.02 6.02
CA LEU A 80 15.59 -7.24 4.94
C LEU A 80 14.41 -6.51 4.24
N PRO A 81 14.20 -5.21 4.50
CA PRO A 81 13.06 -4.46 3.98
C PRO A 81 13.22 -4.03 2.51
N GLY A 82 12.30 -3.19 2.03
CA GLY A 82 12.27 -2.69 0.66
C GLY A 82 11.22 -3.41 -0.19
N HIS A 83 10.24 -2.65 -0.66
CA HIS A 83 9.11 -3.16 -1.45
C HIS A 83 8.64 -2.19 -2.53
N GLU A 84 9.46 -1.20 -2.82
CA GLU A 84 9.39 -0.34 -3.99
C GLU A 84 10.65 -0.67 -4.77
N ILE A 85 10.63 -1.67 -5.65
CA ILE A 85 11.86 -2.23 -6.26
C ILE A 85 11.84 -1.97 -7.75
N ALA A 86 12.88 -1.34 -8.30
CA ALA A 86 13.04 -1.12 -9.73
C ALA A 86 14.42 -1.61 -10.21
N GLY A 87 14.46 -2.29 -11.35
CA GLY A 87 15.68 -2.94 -11.83
C GLY A 87 15.62 -3.39 -13.28
N ILE A 88 16.65 -4.15 -13.67
CA ILE A 88 16.77 -4.72 -15.01
C ILE A 88 16.75 -6.25 -14.93
N VAL A 89 15.95 -6.87 -15.79
CA VAL A 89 15.87 -8.33 -15.90
C VAL A 89 17.21 -8.90 -16.35
N THR A 90 17.70 -9.90 -15.61
CA THR A 90 18.98 -10.59 -15.87
C THR A 90 18.77 -12.05 -16.25
N GLU A 91 17.64 -12.66 -15.86
CA GLU A 91 17.29 -14.03 -16.21
C GLU A 91 15.76 -14.17 -16.16
N VAL A 92 15.22 -15.04 -17.02
CA VAL A 92 13.78 -15.38 -17.05
C VAL A 92 13.63 -16.89 -17.11
N GLY A 93 12.62 -17.40 -16.43
CA GLY A 93 12.20 -18.79 -16.54
C GLY A 93 11.71 -19.13 -17.94
N SER A 94 11.78 -20.41 -18.30
CA SER A 94 11.38 -20.90 -19.63
C SER A 94 9.90 -20.67 -19.99
N GLY A 95 9.04 -20.50 -18.99
CA GLY A 95 7.62 -20.24 -19.17
C GLY A 95 7.24 -18.77 -19.08
N VAL A 96 8.19 -17.86 -18.83
CA VAL A 96 7.93 -16.42 -18.75
C VAL A 96 7.64 -15.85 -20.13
N THR A 97 6.56 -15.08 -20.22
CA THR A 97 6.14 -14.42 -21.48
C THR A 97 5.99 -12.91 -21.31
N LYS A 98 5.89 -12.43 -20.07
CA LYS A 98 5.65 -11.01 -19.77
C LYS A 98 6.86 -10.13 -20.05
N VAL A 99 8.09 -10.59 -19.85
CA VAL A 99 9.30 -9.75 -19.97
C VAL A 99 10.46 -10.57 -20.52
N LYS A 100 11.52 -9.89 -20.98
CA LYS A 100 12.77 -10.52 -21.42
C LYS A 100 13.98 -9.89 -20.73
N VAL A 101 15.12 -10.58 -20.81
CA VAL A 101 16.42 -10.07 -20.32
C VAL A 101 16.71 -8.70 -20.94
N GLY A 102 17.15 -7.75 -20.11
CA GLY A 102 17.39 -6.36 -20.50
C GLY A 102 16.19 -5.42 -20.30
N ASP A 103 14.97 -5.93 -20.11
CA ASP A 103 13.81 -5.09 -19.81
C ASP A 103 13.95 -4.44 -18.44
N GLN A 104 13.47 -3.19 -18.34
CA GLN A 104 13.25 -2.52 -17.05
C GLN A 104 11.95 -3.03 -16.44
N VAL A 105 11.98 -3.34 -15.15
CA VAL A 105 10.84 -3.90 -14.42
C VAL A 105 10.78 -3.39 -12.98
N GLY A 106 9.59 -3.50 -12.37
CA GLY A 106 9.37 -3.22 -10.96
C GLY A 106 8.73 -4.38 -10.20
N VAL A 107 8.90 -4.40 -8.88
CA VAL A 107 8.22 -5.29 -7.93
C VAL A 107 7.71 -4.45 -6.76
N GLY A 108 6.41 -4.61 -6.45
CA GLY A 108 5.73 -3.86 -5.37
C GLY A 108 5.70 -4.62 -4.04
N CYS A 109 4.59 -4.45 -3.31
CA CYS A 109 4.40 -5.01 -1.96
C CYS A 109 4.14 -6.52 -1.89
N MET A 110 3.86 -7.17 -3.02
CA MET A 110 3.48 -8.57 -3.10
C MET A 110 4.52 -9.37 -3.89
N ALA A 111 4.82 -10.56 -3.39
CA ALA A 111 5.62 -11.56 -4.08
C ALA A 111 4.82 -12.83 -4.45
N GLY A 112 3.59 -12.97 -3.97
CA GLY A 112 2.77 -14.17 -4.19
C GLY A 112 1.32 -14.01 -3.74
N SER A 113 0.45 -14.88 -4.24
CA SER A 113 -0.92 -15.11 -3.76
C SER A 113 -1.37 -16.52 -4.16
N CYS A 114 -2.56 -16.99 -3.72
CA CYS A 114 -3.01 -18.35 -4.07
C CYS A 114 -3.47 -18.51 -5.53
N ARG A 115 -3.68 -17.41 -6.27
CA ARG A 115 -4.07 -17.37 -7.68
C ARG A 115 -5.39 -18.07 -8.04
N THR A 116 -6.18 -18.47 -7.04
CA THR A 116 -7.35 -19.35 -7.23
C THR A 116 -8.60 -18.91 -6.48
N CYS A 117 -8.47 -18.02 -5.48
CA CYS A 117 -9.63 -17.47 -4.77
C CYS A 117 -10.34 -16.39 -5.60
N ALA A 118 -11.56 -16.00 -5.20
CA ALA A 118 -12.36 -14.98 -5.88
C ALA A 118 -11.56 -13.68 -6.11
N SER A 119 -10.95 -13.13 -5.05
CA SER A 119 -10.13 -11.91 -5.16
C SER A 119 -9.00 -12.05 -6.18
N CYS A 120 -8.33 -13.20 -6.25
CA CYS A 120 -7.28 -13.41 -7.27
C CYS A 120 -7.83 -13.56 -8.69
N LYS A 121 -9.07 -14.01 -8.87
CA LYS A 121 -9.73 -14.09 -10.17
C LYS A 121 -10.23 -12.72 -10.65
N ASP A 122 -10.45 -11.81 -9.71
CA ASP A 122 -10.89 -10.44 -9.96
C ASP A 122 -9.71 -9.43 -9.96
N ASP A 123 -8.47 -9.90 -10.12
CA ASP A 123 -7.23 -9.09 -10.11
C ASP A 123 -7.03 -8.24 -8.83
N LEU A 124 -7.50 -8.78 -7.70
CA LEU A 124 -7.40 -8.21 -6.34
C LEU A 124 -6.54 -9.11 -5.43
N GLU A 125 -5.33 -9.48 -5.87
CA GLU A 125 -4.43 -10.33 -5.08
C GLU A 125 -4.03 -9.69 -3.75
N ASN A 126 -4.10 -8.37 -3.63
CA ASN A 126 -3.90 -7.63 -2.39
C ASN A 126 -4.95 -7.94 -1.31
N GLN A 127 -6.08 -8.54 -1.71
CA GLN A 127 -7.13 -9.02 -0.81
C GLN A 127 -7.12 -10.55 -0.66
N CYS A 128 -6.11 -11.24 -1.22
CA CYS A 128 -5.99 -12.69 -1.09
C CYS A 128 -5.70 -13.06 0.38
N PRO A 129 -6.46 -14.01 0.98
CA PRO A 129 -6.17 -14.51 2.33
C PRO A 129 -4.79 -15.15 2.49
N ASN A 130 -4.22 -15.62 1.38
CA ASN A 130 -2.90 -16.26 1.29
C ASN A 130 -1.89 -15.37 0.53
N MET A 131 -2.03 -14.05 0.61
CA MET A 131 -1.07 -13.10 0.03
C MET A 131 0.31 -13.28 0.69
N VAL A 132 1.35 -13.28 -0.15
CA VAL A 132 2.74 -13.30 0.28
C VAL A 132 3.33 -11.92 0.02
N LEU A 133 3.79 -11.27 1.09
CA LEU A 133 4.44 -9.95 1.02
C LEU A 133 5.89 -10.08 0.51
N THR A 134 6.39 -9.01 -0.10
CA THR A 134 7.76 -8.93 -0.66
C THR A 134 8.87 -9.15 0.38
N TYR A 135 8.61 -8.77 1.63
CA TYR A 135 9.42 -9.11 2.79
C TYR A 135 8.50 -9.34 3.99
N ARG A 136 9.04 -9.76 5.14
CA ARG A 136 8.30 -10.03 6.40
C ARG A 136 7.22 -11.11 6.32
N SER A 137 7.26 -11.95 5.29
CA SER A 137 6.41 -13.13 5.12
C SER A 137 7.25 -14.40 4.92
N LYS A 138 6.57 -15.52 4.71
CA LYS A 138 7.16 -16.75 4.20
C LYS A 138 6.68 -16.99 2.77
N TYR A 139 7.60 -17.40 1.90
CA TYR A 139 7.25 -17.82 0.55
C TYR A 139 6.65 -19.24 0.56
N PHE A 140 6.17 -19.70 -0.60
CA PHE A 140 5.51 -21.02 -0.71
C PHE A 140 6.43 -22.21 -0.40
N ASP A 141 7.75 -22.04 -0.51
CA ASP A 141 8.77 -23.01 -0.10
C ASP A 141 9.04 -23.02 1.42
N GLY A 142 8.37 -22.14 2.17
CA GLY A 142 8.47 -21.99 3.62
C GLY A 142 9.62 -21.07 4.09
N THR A 143 10.43 -20.53 3.17
CA THR A 143 11.58 -19.68 3.49
C THR A 143 11.16 -18.21 3.68
N PRO A 144 11.91 -17.43 4.47
CA PRO A 144 11.60 -16.01 4.64
C PRO A 144 11.71 -15.23 3.32
N THR A 145 10.78 -14.31 3.10
CA THR A 145 10.88 -13.35 2.00
C THR A 145 11.80 -12.18 2.38
N TYR A 146 12.79 -11.87 1.54
CA TYR A 146 13.70 -10.74 1.69
C TYR A 146 13.49 -9.70 0.58
N GLY A 147 13.38 -8.43 0.98
CA GLY A 147 13.00 -7.31 0.12
C GLY A 147 14.12 -6.72 -0.73
N GLY A 148 13.90 -5.48 -1.16
CA GLY A 148 14.67 -4.79 -2.18
C GLY A 148 15.94 -4.07 -1.72
N TYR A 149 16.25 -4.04 -0.42
CA TYR A 149 17.54 -3.50 0.05
C TYR A 149 18.66 -4.54 -0.14
N SER A 150 18.73 -5.08 -1.36
CA SER A 150 19.64 -6.14 -1.80
C SER A 150 20.10 -5.90 -3.24
N ASP A 151 21.05 -6.70 -3.69
CA ASP A 151 21.64 -6.63 -5.04
C ASP A 151 20.77 -7.26 -6.13
N ILE A 152 20.03 -8.31 -5.81
CA ILE A 152 19.17 -9.05 -6.73
C ILE A 152 17.78 -9.32 -6.15
N MET A 153 16.79 -9.55 -7.01
CA MET A 153 15.46 -10.04 -6.66
C MET A 153 15.04 -11.17 -7.62
N VAL A 154 14.32 -12.18 -7.09
CA VAL A 154 13.67 -13.24 -7.87
C VAL A 154 12.19 -13.25 -7.51
N CYS A 155 11.33 -13.01 -8.50
CA CYS A 155 9.89 -12.86 -8.31
C CYS A 155 9.13 -13.57 -9.44
N ASP A 156 7.95 -14.11 -9.14
CA ASP A 156 7.05 -14.69 -10.15
C ASP A 156 6.60 -13.60 -11.15
N GLU A 157 6.53 -13.91 -12.45
CA GLU A 157 6.26 -12.94 -13.52
C GLU A 157 4.94 -12.16 -13.31
N HIS A 158 3.98 -12.75 -12.60
CA HIS A 158 2.71 -12.10 -12.31
C HIS A 158 2.88 -10.83 -11.47
N PHE A 159 3.76 -10.89 -10.46
CA PHE A 159 4.01 -9.81 -9.51
C PHE A 159 5.12 -8.84 -9.96
N VAL A 160 5.69 -9.09 -11.15
CA VAL A 160 6.63 -8.18 -11.82
C VAL A 160 5.86 -7.25 -12.74
N VAL A 161 6.01 -5.94 -12.59
CA VAL A 161 5.41 -4.95 -13.49
C VAL A 161 6.39 -4.53 -14.58
N ARG A 162 5.91 -4.38 -15.82
CA ARG A 162 6.71 -3.79 -16.91
C ARG A 162 6.93 -2.32 -16.59
N TRP A 163 8.17 -1.84 -16.76
CA TRP A 163 8.45 -0.42 -16.58
C TRP A 163 8.04 0.38 -17.82
N PRO A 164 7.28 1.49 -17.67
CA PRO A 164 6.91 2.33 -18.80
C PRO A 164 8.13 2.96 -19.47
N THR A 165 8.16 2.96 -20.80
CA THR A 165 9.22 3.63 -21.58
C THR A 165 9.27 5.11 -21.26
N GLY A 166 10.47 5.63 -20.97
CA GLY A 166 10.70 7.04 -20.66
C GLY A 166 10.45 7.44 -19.20
N MET A 167 9.94 6.54 -18.35
CA MET A 167 9.82 6.80 -16.92
C MET A 167 11.18 6.60 -16.22
N PRO A 168 11.73 7.60 -15.50
CA PRO A 168 12.94 7.41 -14.70
C PRO A 168 12.74 6.35 -13.61
N LEU A 169 13.67 5.40 -13.51
CA LEU A 169 13.56 4.28 -12.56
C LEU A 169 13.60 4.76 -11.09
N ASP A 170 14.45 5.74 -10.80
CA ASP A 170 14.61 6.35 -9.48
C ASP A 170 13.32 7.04 -9.02
N ALA A 171 12.79 7.96 -9.84
CA ALA A 171 11.61 8.75 -9.50
C ALA A 171 10.30 7.94 -9.59
N GLY A 172 10.25 6.90 -10.41
CA GLY A 172 9.07 6.03 -10.52
C GLY A 172 9.00 4.95 -9.44
N CYS A 173 10.11 4.62 -8.79
CA CYS A 173 10.18 3.54 -7.79
C CYS A 173 9.10 3.66 -6.70
N PRO A 174 8.87 4.85 -6.09
CA PRO A 174 7.83 5.04 -5.08
C PRO A 174 6.40 4.78 -5.56
N LEU A 175 6.16 4.75 -6.88
CA LEU A 175 4.82 4.48 -7.42
C LEU A 175 4.37 3.04 -7.18
N LEU A 176 5.32 2.12 -6.94
CA LEU A 176 5.07 0.69 -6.69
C LEU A 176 4.41 0.42 -5.33
N CYS A 177 4.40 1.39 -4.41
CA CYS A 177 3.65 1.33 -3.16
C CYS A 177 2.84 2.61 -2.94
N ALA A 178 3.47 3.76 -2.69
CA ALA A 178 2.74 5.01 -2.43
C ALA A 178 1.83 5.42 -3.60
N GLY A 179 2.29 5.20 -4.83
CA GLY A 179 1.50 5.50 -6.03
C GLY A 179 0.25 4.64 -6.14
N ILE A 180 0.39 3.32 -6.20
CA ILE A 180 -0.76 2.43 -6.32
C ILE A 180 -1.73 2.54 -5.13
N THR A 181 -1.21 2.78 -3.92
CA THR A 181 -2.03 2.96 -2.70
C THR A 181 -2.96 4.17 -2.79
N THR A 182 -2.53 5.24 -3.48
CA THR A 182 -3.35 6.45 -3.66
C THR A 182 -4.18 6.39 -4.93
N TYR A 183 -3.66 5.80 -6.00
CA TYR A 183 -4.35 5.64 -7.29
C TYR A 183 -5.54 4.67 -7.22
N SER A 184 -5.36 3.50 -6.58
CA SER A 184 -6.39 2.46 -6.51
C SER A 184 -7.72 2.94 -5.93
N PRO A 185 -7.79 3.56 -4.72
CA PRO A 185 -9.04 4.06 -4.19
C PRO A 185 -9.64 5.19 -5.04
N MET A 186 -8.82 6.04 -5.68
CA MET A 186 -9.35 7.08 -6.57
C MET A 186 -10.10 6.48 -7.76
N LYS A 187 -9.54 5.43 -8.39
CA LYS A 187 -10.23 4.70 -9.46
C LYS A 187 -11.45 3.95 -8.95
N PHE A 188 -11.30 3.21 -7.86
CA PHE A 188 -12.35 2.34 -7.32
C PHE A 188 -13.60 3.13 -6.90
N PHE A 189 -13.43 4.28 -6.26
CA PHE A 189 -14.54 5.13 -5.81
C PHE A 189 -14.96 6.19 -6.85
N GLY A 190 -14.44 6.14 -8.07
CA GLY A 190 -14.80 7.06 -9.16
C GLY A 190 -14.41 8.53 -8.89
N LEU A 191 -13.34 8.75 -8.12
CA LEU A 191 -12.79 10.07 -7.78
C LEU A 191 -11.81 10.59 -8.84
N ASP A 192 -11.64 9.86 -9.94
CA ASP A 192 -10.75 10.15 -11.05
C ASP A 192 -11.41 10.95 -12.18
N LYS A 193 -12.64 11.43 -11.97
CA LYS A 193 -13.35 12.28 -12.94
C LYS A 193 -12.92 13.73 -12.80
N PRO A 194 -12.72 14.46 -13.92
CA PRO A 194 -12.43 15.88 -13.89
C PRO A 194 -13.49 16.70 -13.14
N GLY A 195 -13.07 17.75 -12.46
CA GLY A 195 -13.95 18.67 -11.74
C GLY A 195 -14.40 18.22 -10.35
N ILE A 196 -14.04 17.01 -9.91
CA ILE A 196 -14.27 16.58 -8.52
C ILE A 196 -13.41 17.40 -7.56
N SER A 197 -13.97 17.78 -6.42
CA SER A 197 -13.22 18.36 -5.30
C SER A 197 -12.71 17.23 -4.39
N LEU A 198 -11.40 17.17 -4.17
CA LEU A 198 -10.75 16.11 -3.41
C LEU A 198 -9.87 16.70 -2.29
N GLY A 199 -10.13 16.26 -1.05
CA GLY A 199 -9.30 16.59 0.11
C GLY A 199 -8.19 15.56 0.30
N VAL A 200 -6.94 16.00 0.47
CA VAL A 200 -5.80 15.15 0.83
C VAL A 200 -5.35 15.50 2.25
N VAL A 201 -5.56 14.59 3.20
CA VAL A 201 -5.16 14.78 4.60
C VAL A 201 -3.73 14.29 4.81
N GLY A 202 -2.84 15.20 5.19
CA GLY A 202 -1.42 14.95 5.41
C GLY A 202 -0.58 15.02 4.12
N LEU A 203 0.54 15.74 4.19
CA LEU A 203 1.46 15.94 3.05
C LEU A 203 2.80 15.24 3.28
N GLY A 204 2.80 13.92 3.13
CA GLY A 204 3.98 13.05 3.22
C GLY A 204 4.19 12.20 1.97
N GLY A 205 4.76 11.00 2.14
CA GLY A 205 5.03 10.06 1.03
C GLY A 205 3.80 9.72 0.19
N LEU A 206 2.68 9.33 0.80
CA LEU A 206 1.43 9.09 0.08
C LEU A 206 0.76 10.41 -0.34
N GLY A 207 0.66 11.37 0.57
CA GLY A 207 -0.06 12.62 0.35
C GLY A 207 0.40 13.39 -0.89
N HIS A 208 1.72 13.53 -1.09
CA HIS A 208 2.22 14.25 -2.27
C HIS A 208 1.92 13.52 -3.60
N VAL A 209 1.92 12.19 -3.60
CA VAL A 209 1.56 11.39 -4.79
C VAL A 209 0.06 11.45 -5.05
N ALA A 210 -0.77 11.44 -3.98
CA ALA A 210 -2.20 11.64 -4.09
C ALA A 210 -2.55 12.98 -4.73
N VAL A 211 -1.90 14.07 -4.30
CA VAL A 211 -2.08 15.39 -4.94
C VAL A 211 -1.75 15.32 -6.43
N LYS A 212 -0.60 14.74 -6.80
CA LYS A 212 -0.17 14.62 -8.21
C LYS A 212 -1.17 13.83 -9.06
N PHE A 213 -1.65 12.67 -8.59
CA PHE A 213 -2.65 11.89 -9.32
C PHE A 213 -3.99 12.64 -9.43
N ALA A 214 -4.49 13.20 -8.33
CA ALA A 214 -5.74 13.94 -8.34
C ALA A 214 -5.70 15.15 -9.30
N LYS A 215 -4.59 15.91 -9.30
CA LYS A 215 -4.37 16.98 -10.28
C LYS A 215 -4.31 16.47 -11.71
N ALA A 216 -3.64 15.35 -11.96
CA ALA A 216 -3.59 14.73 -13.29
C ALA A 216 -4.97 14.24 -13.78
N PHE A 217 -5.87 13.87 -12.87
CA PHE A 217 -7.26 13.56 -13.18
C PHE A 217 -8.15 14.79 -13.40
N GLY A 218 -7.62 16.00 -13.20
CA GLY A 218 -8.37 17.25 -13.33
C GLY A 218 -9.24 17.57 -12.11
N ALA A 219 -8.93 17.02 -10.94
CA ALA A 219 -9.60 17.37 -9.69
C ALA A 219 -9.16 18.75 -9.17
N LYS A 220 -10.04 19.37 -8.39
CA LYS A 220 -9.71 20.49 -7.51
C LYS A 220 -9.24 19.91 -6.17
N VAL A 221 -7.99 20.12 -5.81
CA VAL A 221 -7.34 19.47 -4.67
C VAL A 221 -7.13 20.46 -3.53
N THR A 222 -7.64 20.10 -2.36
CA THR A 222 -7.37 20.80 -1.10
C THR A 222 -6.45 19.93 -0.24
N VAL A 223 -5.27 20.43 0.12
CA VAL A 223 -4.41 19.76 1.11
C VAL A 223 -4.81 20.19 2.51
N ILE A 224 -5.00 19.22 3.40
CA ILE A 224 -5.39 19.42 4.80
C ILE A 224 -4.21 18.99 5.67
N SER A 225 -3.68 19.90 6.49
CA SER A 225 -2.46 19.66 7.27
C SER A 225 -2.57 20.23 8.68
N THR A 226 -1.88 19.63 9.64
CA THR A 226 -1.61 20.23 10.95
C THR A 226 -0.40 21.18 10.92
N ASN A 227 0.46 21.08 9.91
CA ASN A 227 1.65 21.90 9.78
C ASN A 227 1.43 22.98 8.69
N PRO A 228 1.37 24.28 9.05
CA PRO A 228 1.20 25.37 8.08
C PRO A 228 2.38 25.53 7.11
N ASP A 229 3.59 25.09 7.48
CA ASP A 229 4.79 25.20 6.63
C ASP A 229 4.67 24.38 5.33
N LYS A 230 3.75 23.41 5.30
CA LYS A 230 3.46 22.61 4.11
C LYS A 230 2.67 23.36 3.03
N LYS A 231 2.17 24.56 3.32
CA LYS A 231 1.33 25.33 2.38
C LYS A 231 2.07 25.68 1.10
N GLU A 232 3.30 26.15 1.20
CA GLU A 232 4.07 26.56 0.01
C GLU A 232 4.36 25.36 -0.91
N GLU A 233 4.80 24.24 -0.34
CA GLU A 233 5.02 22.99 -1.06
C GLU A 233 3.73 22.48 -1.73
N ALA A 234 2.61 22.47 -0.99
CA ALA A 234 1.33 22.03 -1.50
C ALA A 234 0.86 22.84 -2.73
N ILE A 235 0.87 24.18 -2.60
CA ILE A 235 0.33 25.07 -3.63
C ILE A 235 1.31 25.23 -4.79
N LYS A 236 2.57 25.60 -4.52
CA LYS A 236 3.52 25.99 -5.57
C LYS A 236 4.20 24.79 -6.22
N SER A 237 4.59 23.79 -5.43
CA SER A 237 5.37 22.65 -5.94
C SER A 237 4.49 21.51 -6.45
N LEU A 238 3.37 21.25 -5.76
CA LEU A 238 2.48 20.12 -6.09
C LEU A 238 1.22 20.54 -6.85
N GLY A 239 0.92 21.84 -6.90
CA GLY A 239 -0.22 22.36 -7.66
C GLY A 239 -1.58 22.13 -7.01
N ALA A 240 -1.65 21.96 -5.68
CA ALA A 240 -2.92 21.98 -4.97
C ALA A 240 -3.61 23.34 -5.13
N ASP A 241 -4.93 23.34 -5.22
CA ASP A 241 -5.73 24.55 -5.43
C ASP A 241 -6.02 25.28 -4.12
N SER A 242 -5.96 24.56 -3.00
CA SER A 242 -6.26 25.10 -1.67
C SER A 242 -5.48 24.37 -0.58
N PHE A 243 -5.31 25.03 0.56
CA PHE A 243 -4.62 24.48 1.73
C PHE A 243 -5.35 24.87 3.01
N LEU A 244 -5.72 23.87 3.81
CA LEU A 244 -6.45 23.99 5.05
C LEU A 244 -5.57 23.58 6.24
N VAL A 245 -5.53 24.40 7.28
CA VAL A 245 -4.86 24.07 8.53
C VAL A 245 -5.90 23.50 9.48
N SER A 246 -5.78 22.23 9.84
CA SER A 246 -6.88 21.48 10.47
C SER A 246 -7.23 21.93 11.90
N HIS A 247 -6.41 22.77 12.53
CA HIS A 247 -6.64 23.32 13.88
C HIS A 247 -6.82 24.84 13.88
N ASP A 248 -6.88 25.44 12.69
CA ASP A 248 -7.12 26.87 12.53
C ASP A 248 -8.63 27.14 12.65
N GLN A 249 -9.03 27.76 13.76
CA GLN A 249 -10.43 28.03 14.06
C GLN A 249 -11.05 29.08 13.12
N ASP A 250 -10.25 29.89 12.43
CA ASP A 250 -10.76 30.86 11.46
C ASP A 250 -11.38 30.15 10.24
N GLN A 251 -10.96 28.92 9.94
CA GLN A 251 -11.58 28.08 8.89
C GLN A 251 -12.84 27.36 9.38
N MET A 252 -13.00 27.20 10.70
CA MET A 252 -14.28 26.81 11.31
C MET A 252 -15.27 27.98 11.32
N MET A 253 -14.80 29.23 11.33
CA MET A 253 -15.69 30.40 11.19
C MET A 253 -16.36 30.45 9.81
N GLU A 254 -15.69 30.08 8.71
CA GLU A 254 -16.35 29.93 7.40
C GLU A 254 -17.46 28.86 7.44
N THR A 255 -17.28 27.82 8.27
CA THR A 255 -18.32 26.79 8.49
C THR A 255 -19.47 27.37 9.31
N GLN A 256 -19.20 28.20 10.32
CA GLN A 256 -20.23 28.89 11.09
C GLN A 256 -20.99 29.90 10.20
N GLU A 257 -20.31 30.66 9.36
CA GLU A 257 -20.92 31.57 8.39
C GLU A 257 -21.80 30.82 7.38
N MET A 258 -21.38 29.63 6.93
CA MET A 258 -22.20 28.77 6.08
C MET A 258 -23.44 28.26 6.81
N MET A 259 -23.31 27.84 8.08
CA MET A 259 -24.46 27.42 8.91
C MET A 259 -25.42 28.59 9.17
N ASP A 260 -24.90 29.78 9.46
CA ASP A 260 -25.68 31.00 9.68
C ASP A 260 -26.40 31.43 8.40
N PHE A 261 -25.72 31.34 7.25
CA PHE A 261 -26.31 31.58 5.94
C PHE A 261 -27.40 30.56 5.61
N ALA A 262 -27.15 29.27 5.84
CA ALA A 262 -28.12 28.21 5.62
C ALA A 262 -29.37 28.41 6.49
N ALA A 263 -29.19 28.74 7.77
CA ALA A 263 -30.28 29.05 8.68
C ALA A 263 -31.07 30.28 8.22
N LYS A 264 -30.38 31.37 7.84
CA LYS A 264 -31.00 32.60 7.32
C LYS A 264 -31.84 32.38 6.07
N HIS A 265 -31.39 31.47 5.21
CA HIS A 265 -32.04 31.18 3.92
C HIS A 265 -32.90 29.91 3.94
N ASN A 266 -33.12 29.33 5.13
CA ASN A 266 -33.89 28.09 5.33
C ASN A 266 -33.44 26.94 4.43
N ILE A 267 -32.11 26.81 4.27
CA ILE A 267 -31.47 25.75 3.51
C ILE A 267 -31.28 24.56 4.44
N THR A 268 -32.05 23.49 4.22
CA THR A 268 -31.92 22.21 4.92
C THR A 268 -31.70 21.09 3.91
N ALA A 269 -31.07 20.00 4.35
CA ALA A 269 -31.04 18.77 3.56
C ALA A 269 -32.39 18.05 3.66
N ASP A 270 -32.81 17.43 2.57
CA ASP A 270 -33.88 16.44 2.57
C ASP A 270 -33.35 15.12 3.14
N ILE A 271 -33.95 14.67 4.24
CA ILE A 271 -33.44 13.54 5.02
C ILE A 271 -34.48 12.45 5.26
N GLU A 272 -33.98 11.23 5.42
CA GLU A 272 -34.69 10.10 6.03
C GLU A 272 -34.10 9.85 7.43
N VAL A 273 -34.89 10.10 8.47
CA VAL A 273 -34.46 9.83 9.85
C VAL A 273 -34.64 8.35 10.15
N ILE A 274 -33.59 7.67 10.62
CA ILE A 274 -33.59 6.23 10.92
C ILE A 274 -33.21 5.96 12.37
N PRO A 275 -33.72 4.90 13.01
CA PRO A 275 -33.21 4.45 14.30
C PRO A 275 -31.87 3.71 14.14
N MET A 276 -31.12 3.57 15.23
CA MET A 276 -29.78 2.96 15.22
C MET A 276 -29.80 1.48 14.80
N ASP A 277 -30.82 0.72 15.20
CA ASP A 277 -30.96 -0.69 14.84
C ASP A 277 -31.23 -0.92 13.34
N TYR A 278 -31.69 0.11 12.63
CA TYR A 278 -31.91 0.10 11.18
C TYR A 278 -30.63 0.38 10.36
N ILE A 279 -29.48 0.63 11.01
CA ILE A 279 -28.26 1.09 10.31
C ILE A 279 -27.78 0.12 9.22
N ASN A 280 -27.86 -1.19 9.44
CA ASN A 280 -27.40 -2.16 8.45
C ASN A 280 -28.27 -2.15 7.19
N GLU A 281 -29.59 -2.06 7.34
CA GLU A 281 -30.52 -1.94 6.22
C GLU A 281 -30.34 -0.60 5.47
N ALA A 282 -30.11 0.48 6.21
CA ALA A 282 -29.78 1.78 5.61
C ALA A 282 -28.49 1.74 4.78
N MET A 283 -27.47 0.97 5.21
CA MET A 283 -26.23 0.79 4.46
C MET A 283 -26.47 0.01 3.15
N GLU A 284 -27.29 -1.04 3.17
CA GLU A 284 -27.68 -1.77 1.95
C GLU A 284 -28.49 -0.91 0.97
N ARG A 285 -29.38 -0.06 1.49
CA ARG A 285 -30.15 0.90 0.67
C ARG A 285 -29.26 1.99 0.09
N LEU A 286 -28.31 2.50 0.87
CA LEU A 286 -27.35 3.49 0.42
C LEU A 286 -26.47 2.95 -0.73
N GLU A 287 -26.03 1.70 -0.64
CA GLU A 287 -25.29 1.01 -1.73
C GLU A 287 -26.09 0.97 -3.04
N LYS A 288 -27.41 0.84 -2.94
CA LYS A 288 -28.34 0.81 -4.09
C LYS A 288 -28.81 2.21 -4.53
N ALA A 289 -28.28 3.28 -3.93
CA ALA A 289 -28.75 4.66 -4.11
C ALA A 289 -30.25 4.87 -3.79
N ASP A 290 -30.82 4.02 -2.93
CA ASP A 290 -32.22 4.07 -2.49
C ASP A 290 -32.37 4.95 -1.23
N VAL A 291 -32.21 6.25 -1.41
CA VAL A 291 -32.34 7.25 -0.33
C VAL A 291 -32.81 8.61 -0.89
N LYS A 292 -33.64 9.33 -0.13
CA LYS A 292 -34.15 10.67 -0.46
C LYS A 292 -33.81 11.69 0.64
N TYR A 293 -32.68 12.38 0.61
CA TYR A 293 -31.46 12.20 -0.19
C TYR A 293 -30.24 11.87 0.70
N ARG A 294 -30.45 11.81 2.02
CA ARG A 294 -29.49 11.45 3.06
C ARG A 294 -30.19 10.74 4.22
N PHE A 295 -29.56 9.72 4.79
CA PHE A 295 -30.00 9.18 6.08
C PHE A 295 -29.43 10.02 7.24
N VAL A 296 -30.21 10.17 8.30
CA VAL A 296 -29.77 10.74 9.59
C VAL A 296 -30.21 9.81 10.71
N ILE A 297 -29.28 9.34 11.53
CA ILE A 297 -29.62 8.42 12.63
C ILE A 297 -30.13 9.24 13.83
N ASP A 298 -31.32 8.91 14.35
CA ASP A 298 -31.77 9.44 15.64
C ASP A 298 -31.10 8.66 16.79
N ILE A 299 -29.88 9.06 17.11
CA ILE A 299 -29.06 8.45 18.17
C ILE A 299 -29.75 8.57 19.54
N ALA A 300 -30.27 9.75 19.85
CA ALA A 300 -30.83 10.03 21.17
C ALA A 300 -32.17 9.31 21.40
N GLY A 301 -33.01 9.20 20.37
CA GLY A 301 -34.24 8.42 20.42
C GLY A 301 -33.98 6.92 20.48
N SER A 302 -32.96 6.44 19.77
CA SER A 302 -32.65 5.00 19.69
C SER A 302 -31.98 4.44 20.94
N LEU A 303 -31.17 5.24 21.64
CA LEU A 303 -30.40 4.78 22.80
C LEU A 303 -31.10 4.99 24.15
N LYS A 304 -32.27 5.66 24.19
CA LYS A 304 -33.06 5.82 25.42
C LYS A 304 -33.76 4.54 25.88
N ASN A 305 -33.90 3.56 25.00
CA ASN A 305 -34.58 2.29 25.25
C ASN A 305 -33.62 1.07 25.24
N ALA A 306 -32.30 1.33 25.29
CA ALA A 306 -31.25 0.32 25.37
C ALA A 306 -30.81 0.08 26.82
#